data_AF-A0AAU5L9K1-F1
#
_entry.id   AF-A0AAU5L9K1-F1
#
_cell.length_a   1.000
_cell.length_b   1.000
_cell.length_c   1.000
_cell.angle_alpha   90.00
_cell.angle_beta   90.00
_cell.angle_gamma   90.00
#
_symmetry.space_group_name_H-M   'P 1'
#
loop_
_entity.id
_entity.type
_entity.pdbx_description
1 polymer ?
#
loop_
_entity_poly.entity_id
_entity_poly.type
_entity_poly.pdbx_seq_one_letter_code
_entity_poly.pdbx_strand_id
1 'polypeptide(L)'
;MPKYRGAHRITVTGVQADRPQRAVATVRGGGTVVVPGVVGASELIDAADWELSVEHEHDGVWEPSIRAVVGRWEERGGTHSQVVRCTDRDRSGYPGGRSLVLRIDREDPRPPAAPASAPAPRWAGTESAGRQEAPGRGGARISTSGSDLPSTRTADTATTSGGFHTTSGGW
;
A
#
# COMPACT_ATOMS: atom_id res chain seq x y z
N MET A 1 7.16 24.26 -1.90
CA MET A 1 6.96 22.84 -2.24
C MET A 1 5.59 22.67 -2.90
N PRO A 2 5.45 21.81 -3.92
CA PRO A 2 4.18 21.62 -4.62
C PRO A 2 3.11 20.98 -3.71
N LYS A 3 1.86 21.37 -3.89
CA LYS A 3 0.72 20.93 -3.07
C LYS A 3 -0.26 20.13 -3.93
N TYR A 4 -0.80 19.07 -3.37
CA TYR A 4 -1.69 18.12 -4.06
C TYR A 4 -2.90 17.81 -3.19
N ARG A 5 -3.98 17.33 -3.83
CA ARG A 5 -5.25 17.00 -3.20
C ARG A 5 -5.83 15.70 -3.72
N GLY A 6 -6.26 14.82 -2.84
CA GLY A 6 -6.84 13.53 -3.19
C GLY A 6 -5.80 12.48 -3.57
N ALA A 7 -6.29 11.33 -4.02
CA ALA A 7 -5.49 10.15 -4.35
C ALA A 7 -4.56 10.38 -5.55
N HIS A 8 -3.26 10.20 -5.32
CA HIS A 8 -2.24 10.35 -6.36
C HIS A 8 -1.20 9.24 -6.23
N ARG A 9 -0.80 8.66 -7.35
CA ARG A 9 0.34 7.74 -7.41
C ARG A 9 1.58 8.49 -7.81
N ILE A 10 2.60 8.47 -6.96
CA ILE A 10 3.93 8.97 -7.29
C ILE A 10 4.73 7.80 -7.84
N THR A 11 5.43 8.00 -8.95
CA THR A 11 6.33 7.01 -9.55
C THR A 11 7.65 7.67 -9.91
N VAL A 12 8.77 7.09 -9.48
CA VAL A 12 10.10 7.52 -9.93
C VAL A 12 10.34 7.00 -11.34
N THR A 13 10.53 7.91 -12.29
CA THR A 13 10.71 7.59 -13.72
C THR A 13 12.13 7.84 -14.22
N GLY A 14 12.93 8.57 -13.44
CA GLY A 14 14.34 8.80 -13.76
C GLY A 14 15.11 9.25 -12.52
N VAL A 15 16.36 8.81 -12.45
CA VAL A 15 17.31 9.21 -11.42
C VAL A 15 18.62 9.49 -12.15
N GLN A 16 19.04 10.75 -12.13
CA GLN A 16 20.32 11.19 -12.66
C GLN A 16 21.05 11.92 -11.54
N ALA A 17 21.39 11.21 -10.48
CA ALA A 17 22.07 11.75 -9.31
C ALA A 17 23.12 10.75 -8.80
N ASP A 18 24.28 11.25 -8.38
CA ASP A 18 25.37 10.43 -7.86
C ASP A 18 25.21 10.09 -6.36
N ARG A 19 24.14 10.62 -5.74
CA ARG A 19 23.81 10.42 -4.33
C ARG A 19 22.37 9.94 -4.20
N PRO A 20 22.04 9.19 -3.13
CA PRO A 20 20.67 8.79 -2.85
C PRO A 20 19.72 10.00 -2.83
N GLN A 21 18.56 9.81 -3.45
CA GLN A 21 17.46 10.77 -3.44
C GLN A 21 16.17 10.04 -3.04
N ARG A 22 15.18 10.79 -2.58
CA ARG A 22 13.84 10.26 -2.28
C ARG A 22 12.79 11.35 -2.46
N ALA A 23 11.56 10.94 -2.76
CA ALA A 23 10.41 11.83 -2.64
C ALA A 23 9.75 11.62 -1.28
N VAL A 24 9.30 12.69 -0.66
CA VAL A 24 8.59 12.65 0.62
C VAL A 24 7.26 13.38 0.44
N ALA A 25 6.16 12.67 0.66
CA ALA A 25 4.82 13.25 0.70
C ALA A 25 4.43 13.46 2.17
N THR A 26 4.23 14.72 2.55
CA THR A 26 3.80 15.09 3.91
C THR A 26 2.29 15.32 3.90
N VAL A 27 1.53 14.44 4.56
CA VAL A 27 0.07 14.54 4.64
C VAL A 27 -0.31 15.53 5.74
N ARG A 28 -1.21 16.48 5.43
CA ARG A 28 -1.63 17.48 6.42
C ARG A 28 -2.40 16.80 7.56
N GLY A 29 -1.88 16.93 8.79
CA GLY A 29 -2.47 16.29 9.98
C GLY A 29 -2.25 14.78 10.05
N GLY A 30 -1.39 14.22 9.18
CA GLY A 30 -1.06 12.81 9.12
C GLY A 30 0.46 12.56 9.18
N GLY A 31 0.87 11.42 8.63
CA GLY A 31 2.27 11.02 8.55
C GLY A 31 2.96 11.46 7.26
N THR A 32 4.18 10.96 7.08
CA THR A 32 4.95 11.08 5.85
C THR A 32 4.96 9.75 5.10
N VAL A 33 4.91 9.82 3.76
CA VAL A 33 5.15 8.68 2.88
C VAL A 33 6.42 8.95 2.10
N VAL A 34 7.33 7.97 2.09
CA VAL A 34 8.62 8.07 1.43
C VAL A 34 8.64 7.19 0.20
N VAL A 35 8.93 7.77 -0.96
CA VAL A 35 9.18 7.05 -2.20
C VAL A 35 10.69 6.98 -2.42
N PRO A 36 11.31 5.79 -2.39
CA PRO A 36 12.73 5.63 -2.69
C PRO A 36 13.07 6.22 -4.06
N GLY A 37 14.19 6.93 -4.20
CA GLY A 37 14.68 7.45 -5.48
C GLY A 37 15.30 6.36 -6.35
N VAL A 38 14.55 5.29 -6.61
CA VAL A 38 14.92 4.18 -7.50
C VAL A 38 13.90 4.13 -8.62
N VAL A 39 14.34 4.06 -9.87
CA VAL A 39 13.43 4.00 -11.03
C VAL A 39 12.45 2.83 -10.86
N GLY A 40 11.16 3.11 -11.00
CA GLY A 40 10.08 2.15 -10.81
C GLY A 40 9.51 2.12 -9.39
N ALA A 41 10.17 2.71 -8.39
CA ALA A 41 9.57 2.89 -7.07
C ALA A 41 8.30 3.73 -7.16
N SER A 42 7.25 3.29 -6.49
CA SER A 42 5.94 3.93 -6.57
C SER A 42 5.17 3.79 -5.26
N GLU A 43 4.47 4.86 -4.87
CA GLU A 43 3.58 4.88 -3.72
C GLU A 43 2.27 5.60 -4.05
N LEU A 44 1.18 5.11 -3.46
CA LEU A 44 -0.13 5.75 -3.52
C LEU A 44 -0.30 6.65 -2.30
N ILE A 45 -0.53 7.94 -2.54
CA ILE A 45 -0.88 8.91 -1.51
C ILE A 45 -2.38 9.14 -1.58
N ASP A 46 -3.13 8.46 -0.72
CA ASP A 46 -4.58 8.67 -0.59
C ASP A 46 -4.87 9.59 0.59
N ALA A 47 -4.78 10.91 0.33
CA ALA A 47 -4.99 11.93 1.34
C ALA A 47 -5.67 13.17 0.76
N ALA A 48 -6.50 13.84 1.58
CA ALA A 48 -7.24 15.03 1.15
C ALA A 48 -6.33 16.21 0.75
N ASP A 49 -5.27 16.45 1.51
CA ASP A 49 -4.26 17.49 1.24
C ASP A 49 -2.87 16.98 1.63
N TRP A 50 -1.89 17.11 0.75
CA TRP A 50 -0.50 16.73 1.01
C TRP A 50 0.49 17.58 0.22
N GLU A 51 1.73 17.66 0.71
CA GLU A 51 2.82 18.44 0.11
C GLU A 51 3.96 17.52 -0.32
N LEU A 52 4.55 17.80 -1.49
CA LEU A 52 5.65 17.02 -2.03
C LEU A 52 7.00 17.70 -1.78
N SER A 53 7.90 16.98 -1.11
CA SER A 53 9.31 17.28 -1.01
C SER A 53 10.14 16.27 -1.81
N VAL A 54 11.29 16.71 -2.32
CA VAL A 54 12.32 15.81 -2.83
C VAL A 54 13.56 16.07 -1.99
N GLU A 55 14.12 15.02 -1.41
CA GLU A 55 15.28 15.09 -0.53
C GLU A 55 16.46 14.35 -1.16
N HIS A 56 17.66 14.82 -0.84
CA HIS A 56 18.90 14.16 -1.20
C HIS A 56 19.73 13.90 0.06
N GLU A 57 20.53 12.84 0.03
CA GLU A 57 21.43 12.55 1.13
C GLU A 57 22.74 13.34 0.99
N HIS A 58 23.07 14.10 2.03
CA HIS A 58 24.33 14.81 2.21
C HIS A 58 24.97 14.34 3.51
N ASP A 59 26.09 13.61 3.41
CA ASP A 59 26.88 13.15 4.54
C ASP A 59 26.05 12.42 5.62
N GLY A 60 25.15 11.52 5.19
CA GLY A 60 24.26 10.75 6.05
C GLY A 60 22.99 11.47 6.50
N VAL A 61 22.81 12.74 6.10
CA VAL A 61 21.65 13.57 6.45
C VAL A 61 20.78 13.80 5.22
N TRP A 62 19.46 13.71 5.38
CA TRP A 62 18.52 14.02 4.32
C TRP A 62 18.19 15.51 4.31
N GLU A 63 18.44 16.15 3.18
CA GLU A 63 18.20 17.58 2.98
C GLU A 63 17.19 17.81 1.85
N PRO A 64 16.26 18.78 2.00
CA PRO A 64 15.35 19.14 0.93
C PRO A 64 16.12 19.73 -0.25
N SER A 65 15.71 19.33 -1.45
CA SER A 65 16.28 19.86 -2.68
C SER A 65 15.81 21.29 -2.90
N ILE A 66 16.71 22.14 -3.39
CA ILE A 66 16.50 23.59 -3.50
C ILE A 66 15.42 23.93 -4.54
N ARG A 67 15.24 23.10 -5.58
CA ARG A 67 14.30 23.37 -6.66
C ARG A 67 13.59 22.12 -7.15
N ALA A 68 12.27 22.21 -7.26
CA ALA A 68 11.42 21.29 -8.02
C ALA A 68 10.74 22.06 -9.15
N VAL A 69 10.99 21.65 -10.38
CA VAL A 69 10.31 22.14 -11.57
C VAL A 69 9.09 21.26 -11.81
N VAL A 70 7.91 21.85 -11.60
CA VAL A 70 6.62 21.18 -11.76
C VAL A 70 6.12 21.40 -13.17
N GLY A 71 5.95 20.33 -13.93
CA GLY A 71 5.37 20.37 -15.28
C GLY A 71 3.87 20.66 -15.24
N ARG A 72 3.27 20.83 -16.43
CA ARG A 72 1.82 20.90 -16.56
C ARG A 72 1.18 19.52 -16.34
N TRP A 73 -0.09 19.51 -15.98
CA TRP A 73 -0.92 18.31 -16.06
C TRP A 73 -1.18 17.98 -17.54
N GLU A 74 -1.06 16.72 -17.89
CA GLU A 74 -1.32 16.17 -19.22
C GLU A 74 -2.19 14.93 -19.08
N GLU A 75 -3.15 14.75 -19.98
CA GLU A 75 -3.96 13.52 -20.05
C GLU A 75 -3.27 12.51 -20.97
N ARG A 76 -3.05 11.29 -20.49
CA ARG A 76 -2.48 10.20 -21.29
C ARG A 76 -3.19 8.89 -20.98
N GLY A 77 -3.88 8.33 -21.98
CA GLY A 77 -4.57 7.05 -21.82
C GLY A 77 -5.67 7.06 -20.75
N GLY A 78 -6.35 8.21 -20.57
CA GLY A 78 -7.40 8.38 -19.55
C GLY A 78 -6.88 8.68 -18.14
N THR A 79 -5.55 8.80 -17.95
CA THR A 79 -4.95 9.22 -16.68
C THR A 79 -4.42 10.64 -16.79
N HIS A 80 -4.73 11.48 -15.81
CA HIS A 80 -4.09 12.79 -15.67
C HIS A 80 -2.74 12.61 -14.97
N SER A 81 -1.66 12.94 -15.67
CA SER A 81 -0.28 12.81 -15.21
C SER A 81 0.43 14.16 -15.18
N GLN A 82 1.35 14.34 -14.24
CA GLN A 82 2.24 15.49 -14.16
C GLN A 82 3.67 15.01 -13.94
N VAL A 83 4.63 15.60 -14.65
CA VAL A 83 6.06 15.33 -14.43
C VAL A 83 6.64 16.38 -13.50
N VAL A 84 7.34 15.94 -12.46
CA VAL A 84 8.12 16.82 -11.57
C VAL A 84 9.59 16.46 -11.72
N ARG A 85 10.41 17.46 -12.05
CA ARG A 85 11.86 17.33 -12.16
C ARG A 85 12.51 18.09 -11.04
N CYS A 86 13.29 17.40 -10.23
CA CYS A 86 14.07 18.04 -9.20
C CYS A 86 15.46 18.39 -9.73
N THR A 87 16.02 19.50 -9.26
CA THR A 87 17.43 19.84 -9.51
C THR A 87 18.05 20.19 -8.18
N ASP A 88 19.11 19.47 -7.82
CA ASP A 88 19.96 19.84 -6.70
C ASP A 88 20.91 20.96 -7.15
N ARG A 89 21.15 21.91 -6.24
CA ARG A 89 22.21 22.94 -6.26
C ARG A 89 22.77 23.37 -7.64
N ASP A 90 22.42 24.58 -8.09
CA ASP A 90 23.29 25.32 -9.02
C ASP A 90 24.59 25.68 -8.28
N ARG A 91 25.60 24.81 -8.37
CA ARG A 91 26.94 25.12 -7.87
C ARG A 91 27.74 25.72 -9.02
N SER A 92 28.39 26.86 -8.77
CA SER A 92 29.37 27.43 -9.69
C SER A 92 30.32 26.33 -10.19
N GLY A 93 30.35 26.11 -11.52
CA GLY A 93 31.16 25.07 -12.17
C GLY A 93 30.45 23.74 -12.50
N TYR A 94 29.19 23.54 -12.08
CA TYR A 94 28.41 22.34 -12.39
C TYR A 94 27.03 22.72 -12.97
N PRO A 95 26.95 23.01 -14.27
CA PRO A 95 25.68 23.34 -14.91
C PRO A 95 24.82 22.08 -15.02
N GLY A 96 23.84 21.92 -14.12
CA GLY A 96 22.73 20.95 -14.26
C GLY A 96 22.85 19.64 -13.48
N GLY A 97 23.58 19.62 -12.36
CA GLY A 97 23.86 18.38 -11.63
C GLY A 97 22.77 17.94 -10.66
N ARG A 98 22.12 16.81 -10.98
CA ARG A 98 21.32 15.92 -10.11
C ARG A 98 19.81 16.08 -10.24
N SER A 99 19.17 15.09 -10.88
CA SER A 99 17.72 15.08 -11.07
C SER A 99 17.04 13.79 -10.67
N LEU A 100 16.11 13.90 -9.72
CA LEU A 100 15.00 12.95 -9.56
C LEU A 100 13.87 13.39 -10.49
N VAL A 101 13.37 12.46 -11.30
CA VAL A 101 12.22 12.67 -12.17
C VAL A 101 11.06 11.82 -11.66
N LEU A 102 9.99 12.50 -11.27
CA LEU A 102 8.76 11.90 -10.78
C LEU A 102 7.68 12.04 -11.84
N ARG A 103 6.88 10.99 -12.01
CA ARG A 103 5.55 11.07 -12.62
C ARG A 103 4.53 10.96 -11.51
N ILE A 104 3.56 11.87 -11.51
CA ILE A 104 2.47 11.92 -10.56
C ILE A 104 1.20 11.68 -11.35
N ASP A 105 0.53 10.58 -11.07
CA ASP A 105 -0.72 10.18 -11.73
C ASP A 105 -1.87 10.44 -10.76
N ARG A 106 -2.94 11.12 -11.21
CA ARG A 106 -4.19 11.18 -10.44
C ARG A 106 -4.86 9.83 -10.51
N GLU A 107 -5.17 9.28 -9.35
CA GLU A 107 -6.03 8.12 -9.26
C GLU A 107 -7.44 8.66 -9.03
N ASP A 108 -8.34 8.44 -9.98
CA ASP A 108 -9.74 8.76 -9.74
C ASP A 108 -10.20 7.96 -8.52
N PRO A 109 -11.04 8.53 -7.64
CA PRO A 109 -11.65 7.76 -6.57
C PRO A 109 -12.46 6.66 -7.22
N ARG A 110 -11.91 5.44 -7.24
CA ARG A 110 -12.68 4.27 -7.64
C ARG A 110 -13.91 4.25 -6.73
N PRO A 111 -15.14 4.35 -7.26
CA PRO A 111 -16.30 4.21 -6.41
C PRO A 111 -16.15 2.89 -5.64
N PRO A 112 -16.43 2.86 -4.32
CA PRO A 112 -16.31 1.64 -3.55
C PRO A 112 -17.10 0.57 -4.29
N ALA A 113 -16.44 -0.56 -4.57
CA ALA A 113 -17.09 -1.68 -5.23
C ALA A 113 -18.38 -1.97 -4.46
N ALA A 114 -19.52 -1.84 -5.13
CA ALA A 114 -20.81 -2.10 -4.51
C ALA A 114 -20.73 -3.49 -3.85
N PRO A 115 -21.20 -3.65 -2.60
CA PRO A 115 -21.15 -4.95 -1.94
C PRO A 115 -21.85 -5.96 -2.86
N ALA A 116 -21.14 -7.03 -3.21
CA ALA A 116 -21.70 -8.13 -3.98
C ALA A 116 -23.03 -8.52 -3.33
N SER A 117 -24.12 -8.43 -4.09
CA SER A 117 -25.46 -8.76 -3.60
C SER A 117 -25.42 -10.13 -2.94
N ALA A 118 -25.54 -10.16 -1.61
CA ALA A 118 -25.73 -11.40 -0.90
C ALA A 118 -27.01 -12.07 -1.45
N PRO A 119 -26.99 -13.38 -1.73
CA PRO A 119 -28.19 -14.08 -2.19
C PRO A 119 -29.28 -13.97 -1.12
N ALA A 120 -30.46 -13.51 -1.53
CA ALA A 120 -31.61 -13.35 -0.65
C ALA A 120 -31.96 -14.67 0.09
N PRO A 121 -32.38 -14.61 1.36
CA PRO A 121 -32.87 -15.78 2.07
C PRO A 121 -34.15 -16.28 1.40
N ARG A 122 -34.11 -17.52 0.91
CA ARG A 122 -35.27 -18.22 0.35
C ARG A 122 -36.19 -18.55 1.51
N TRP A 123 -37.30 -17.84 1.62
CA TRP A 123 -38.40 -18.24 2.49
C TRP A 123 -38.96 -19.57 1.99
N ALA A 124 -38.61 -20.67 2.65
CA ALA A 124 -39.25 -21.96 2.46
C ALA A 124 -40.59 -21.95 3.21
N GLY A 125 -41.59 -21.28 2.64
CA GLY A 125 -42.98 -21.42 3.05
C GLY A 125 -43.65 -22.51 2.24
N THR A 126 -43.95 -23.65 2.88
CA THR A 126 -45.17 -24.43 2.58
C THR A 126 -45.43 -25.39 3.73
N GLU A 127 -46.43 -25.06 4.53
CA GLU A 127 -47.09 -25.98 5.44
C GLU A 127 -48.12 -26.85 4.68
N SER A 128 -48.20 -28.09 5.14
CA SER A 128 -49.41 -28.90 5.33
C SER A 128 -50.05 -29.70 4.18
N ALA A 129 -49.97 -31.02 4.41
CA ALA A 129 -51.05 -32.01 4.44
C ALA A 129 -51.41 -32.78 3.15
N GLY A 130 -51.03 -34.05 3.15
CA GLY A 130 -51.52 -35.09 2.23
C GLY A 130 -51.23 -36.49 2.80
N ARG A 131 -52.11 -36.94 3.68
CA ARG A 131 -52.17 -38.25 4.35
C ARG A 131 -52.29 -39.40 3.36
N GLN A 132 -51.46 -40.45 3.48
CA GLN A 132 -51.89 -41.82 3.15
C GLN A 132 -51.09 -42.89 3.92
N GLU A 133 -51.85 -43.79 4.55
CA GLU A 133 -51.46 -44.87 5.46
C GLU A 133 -50.69 -46.01 4.77
N ALA A 134 -49.86 -46.68 5.58
CA ALA A 134 -49.13 -47.94 5.34
C ALA A 134 -50.10 -49.17 5.42
N PRO A 135 -49.70 -50.47 5.30
CA PRO A 135 -48.53 -51.10 5.93
C PRO A 135 -47.81 -52.23 5.16
N GLY A 136 -46.57 -52.54 5.52
CA GLY A 136 -45.84 -53.68 4.96
C GLY A 136 -44.50 -53.99 5.64
N ARG A 137 -44.58 -54.56 6.85
CA ARG A 137 -43.60 -55.40 7.57
C ARG A 137 -42.12 -55.41 7.14
N GLY A 138 -41.25 -55.08 8.11
CA GLY A 138 -40.11 -55.96 8.42
C GLY A 138 -38.80 -55.27 8.81
N GLY A 139 -38.43 -55.37 10.09
CA GLY A 139 -37.03 -55.58 10.49
C GLY A 139 -36.23 -54.38 10.97
N ALA A 140 -35.97 -54.36 12.29
CA ALA A 140 -34.95 -53.57 12.99
C ALA A 140 -33.56 -53.64 12.31
N ARG A 141 -32.61 -52.71 12.49
CA ARG A 141 -32.02 -52.26 13.76
C ARG A 141 -31.36 -50.88 13.64
N ILE A 142 -31.31 -50.25 14.80
CA ILE A 142 -30.65 -48.99 15.16
C ILE A 142 -29.13 -49.12 14.93
N SER A 143 -28.50 -48.09 14.36
CA SER A 143 -27.08 -47.84 14.56
C SER A 143 -26.85 -46.34 14.72
N THR A 144 -26.79 -45.95 15.99
CA THR A 144 -26.25 -44.69 16.51
C THR A 144 -24.73 -44.76 16.54
N SER A 145 -24.06 -43.71 16.06
CA SER A 145 -22.76 -43.22 16.52
C SER A 145 -22.66 -41.80 15.95
N GLY A 146 -22.87 -40.76 16.76
CA GLY A 146 -21.85 -40.23 17.68
C GLY A 146 -20.96 -39.31 16.87
N SER A 147 -21.14 -37.99 16.94
CA SER A 147 -20.29 -37.08 17.76
C SER A 147 -18.80 -37.35 17.48
N ASP A 148 -18.02 -36.43 16.92
CA ASP A 148 -17.46 -35.31 17.68
C ASP A 148 -16.90 -34.20 16.74
N LEU A 149 -17.23 -32.94 17.03
CA LEU A 149 -16.24 -31.85 17.10
C LEU A 149 -15.80 -31.79 18.58
N PRO A 150 -14.64 -31.23 19.02
CA PRO A 150 -13.84 -30.16 18.42
C PRO A 150 -12.31 -30.26 18.73
N SER A 151 -11.61 -29.11 18.66
CA SER A 151 -10.29 -28.75 19.26
C SER A 151 -9.08 -28.85 18.33
N THR A 152 -8.43 -27.73 17.96
CA THR A 152 -7.59 -26.76 18.72
C THR A 152 -6.23 -27.28 19.18
N ARG A 153 -5.22 -26.43 18.92
CA ARG A 153 -3.88 -26.33 19.56
C ARG A 153 -2.86 -27.42 19.12
N THR A 154 -1.55 -27.19 18.96
CA THR A 154 -0.61 -26.26 19.59
C THR A 154 0.66 -26.11 18.72
N ALA A 155 1.41 -25.04 19.00
CA ALA A 155 2.67 -24.59 18.43
C ALA A 155 3.89 -25.52 18.60
N ASP A 156 4.95 -25.25 17.83
CA ASP A 156 6.33 -25.08 18.34
C ASP A 156 7.16 -24.25 17.33
N THR A 157 7.61 -23.04 17.64
CA THR A 157 8.86 -22.63 18.34
C THR A 157 10.15 -23.16 17.71
N ALA A 158 10.91 -22.25 17.09
CA ALA A 158 12.37 -22.39 16.95
C ALA A 158 13.02 -21.02 17.14
N THR A 159 13.41 -20.76 18.38
CA THR A 159 14.39 -19.77 18.81
C THR A 159 15.79 -20.23 18.39
N THR A 160 16.62 -19.36 17.82
CA THR A 160 18.07 -19.50 17.98
C THR A 160 18.69 -18.12 18.20
N SER A 161 19.33 -18.06 19.37
CA SER A 161 20.09 -17.01 20.01
C SER A 161 21.48 -16.82 19.41
N GLY A 162 21.97 -15.57 19.43
CA GLY A 162 23.39 -15.23 19.26
C GLY A 162 23.66 -13.88 19.93
N GLY A 163 24.16 -13.91 21.16
CA GLY A 163 24.35 -12.75 22.04
C GLY A 163 25.71 -12.07 21.95
N PHE A 164 25.73 -10.87 22.56
CA PHE A 164 26.74 -9.83 22.70
C PHE A 164 28.11 -10.19 23.29
N HIS A 165 29.14 -9.43 22.90
CA HIS A 165 30.23 -9.00 23.81
C HIS A 165 30.61 -7.52 23.58
N THR A 166 30.76 -6.79 24.68
CA THR A 166 31.22 -5.40 24.83
C THR A 166 32.72 -5.39 25.15
N THR A 167 33.48 -4.40 24.66
CA THR A 167 34.64 -3.87 25.41
C THR A 167 34.87 -2.38 25.15
N SER A 168 34.94 -1.64 26.25
CA SER A 168 35.40 -0.27 26.42
C SER A 168 36.88 -0.22 26.86
N GLY A 169 37.63 0.77 26.38
CA GLY A 169 38.97 1.20 26.82
C GLY A 169 39.53 2.11 25.72
N GLY A 170 39.88 3.38 25.89
CA GLY A 170 40.59 4.02 26.99
C GLY A 170 42.02 4.29 26.49
N TRP A 171 42.33 5.56 26.21
CA TRP A 171 43.57 6.34 26.43
C TRP A 171 43.31 7.77 25.92
#